data_AF-A0A1G2VRB5-F1
#
_entry.id   AF-A0A1G2VRB5-F1
#
_cell.length_a   1.000
_cell.length_b   1.000
_cell.length_c   1.000
_cell.angle_alpha   90.00
_cell.angle_beta   90.00
_cell.angle_gamma   90.00
#
_symmetry.space_group_name_H-M   'P 1'
#
loop_
_entity.id
_entity.type
_entity.pdbx_description
1 polymer ?
#
loop_
_entity_poly.entity_id
_entity_poly.type
_entity_poly.pdbx_seq_one_letter_code
_entity_poly.pdbx_strand_id
1 'polypeptide(L)'
;MDVIKPGRAQKGWSKEFTCTGAGNGDGGCGAVLLVSVFDLYQTMSEHYDGSTDYYTTFRCVACGVETDVKAPVHVTPLGKRVHNWKPSPPSRD
;
A
#
# COMPACT_ATOMS: atom_id res chain seq x y z
N MET A 1 -13.44 0.47 9.87
CA MET A 1 -14.44 -0.43 9.26
C MET A 1 -14.99 -1.29 10.37
N ASP A 2 -16.31 -1.48 10.42
CA ASP A 2 -16.95 -2.31 11.43
C ASP A 2 -17.39 -3.65 10.83
N VAL A 3 -17.23 -4.74 11.58
CA VAL A 3 -17.59 -6.10 11.14
C VAL A 3 -19.02 -6.42 11.60
N ILE A 4 -19.95 -6.52 10.66
CA ILE A 4 -21.36 -6.87 10.95
C ILE A 4 -21.52 -8.39 11.14
N LYS A 5 -20.75 -9.20 10.40
CA LYS A 5 -20.68 -10.66 10.56
C LYS A 5 -19.28 -11.14 10.14
N PRO A 6 -18.54 -11.85 11.02
CA PRO A 6 -17.21 -12.34 10.67
C PRO A 6 -17.29 -13.43 9.59
N GLY A 7 -16.39 -13.33 8.61
CA GLY A 7 -16.16 -14.38 7.62
C GLY A 7 -15.10 -15.40 8.08
N ARG A 8 -14.68 -16.30 7.18
CA ARG A 8 -13.56 -17.21 7.43
C ARG A 8 -12.28 -16.40 7.63
N ALA A 9 -11.55 -16.70 8.71
CA ALA A 9 -10.25 -16.09 8.99
C ALA A 9 -9.28 -16.26 7.80
N GLN A 10 -8.82 -15.15 7.25
CA GLN A 10 -7.79 -15.12 6.22
C GLN A 10 -6.43 -14.94 6.91
N LYS A 11 -5.58 -15.97 6.89
CA LYS A 11 -4.23 -15.86 7.45
C LYS A 11 -3.35 -15.15 6.42
N GLY A 12 -3.27 -13.83 6.54
CA GLY A 12 -2.34 -13.01 5.75
C GLY A 12 -0.88 -13.27 6.13
N TRP A 13 0.03 -12.62 5.42
CA TRP A 13 1.46 -12.57 5.75
C TRP A 13 1.90 -11.14 5.93
N SER A 14 2.98 -10.94 6.68
CA SER A 14 3.67 -9.66 6.78
C SER A 14 5.16 -9.82 6.50
N LYS A 15 5.80 -8.79 5.94
CA LYS A 15 7.24 -8.73 5.67
C LYS A 15 7.77 -7.35 5.98
N GLU A 16 9.05 -7.28 6.31
CA GLU A 16 9.74 -6.02 6.52
C GLU A 16 10.02 -5.32 5.19
N PHE A 17 9.68 -4.03 5.11
CA PHE A 17 10.02 -3.15 4.00
C PHE A 17 10.55 -1.83 4.52
N THR A 18 11.51 -1.25 3.79
CA THR A 18 11.99 0.10 4.06
C THR A 18 11.15 1.11 3.27
N CYS A 19 10.69 2.17 3.91
CA CYS A 19 10.06 3.30 3.24
C CYS A 19 11.12 4.09 2.45
N THR A 20 11.15 3.88 1.14
CA THR A 20 12.08 4.53 0.22
C THR A 20 11.44 5.65 -0.59
N GLY A 21 10.10 5.70 -0.67
CA GLY A 21 9.38 6.60 -1.57
C GLY A 21 9.60 6.29 -3.05
N ALA A 22 10.20 5.14 -3.37
CA ALA A 22 10.46 4.72 -4.74
C ALA A 22 9.13 4.51 -5.50
N GLY A 23 9.12 4.89 -6.78
CA GLY A 23 7.96 4.81 -7.66
C GLY A 23 7.08 6.05 -7.68
N ASN A 24 7.14 6.90 -6.64
CA ASN A 24 6.20 8.02 -6.46
C ASN A 24 6.87 9.39 -6.26
N GLY A 25 8.18 9.52 -6.50
CA GLY A 25 8.90 10.81 -6.56
C GLY A 25 9.09 11.56 -5.23
N ASP A 26 8.46 11.11 -4.14
CA ASP A 26 8.39 11.88 -2.89
C ASP A 26 9.59 11.69 -1.92
N GLY A 27 10.43 10.67 -2.13
CA GLY A 27 11.50 10.31 -1.19
C GLY A 27 10.95 9.74 0.13
N GLY A 28 11.52 8.62 0.59
CA GLY A 28 11.06 7.93 1.79
C GLY A 28 11.73 8.44 3.07
N CYS A 29 11.06 8.22 4.22
CA CYS A 29 11.64 8.57 5.53
C CYS A 29 12.67 7.55 6.06
N GLY A 30 12.88 6.42 5.36
CA GLY A 30 13.81 5.37 5.76
C GLY A 30 13.32 4.43 6.87
N ALA A 31 12.09 4.60 7.36
CA ALA A 31 11.53 3.71 8.37
C ALA A 31 11.42 2.26 7.86
N VAL A 32 11.79 1.29 8.71
CA VAL A 32 11.54 -0.14 8.47
C VAL A 32 10.17 -0.49 9.05
N LEU A 33 9.29 -1.00 8.21
CA LEU A 33 7.89 -1.26 8.52
C LEU A 33 7.58 -2.74 8.29
N LEU A 34 6.81 -3.33 9.20
CA LEU A 34 6.23 -4.66 9.01
C LEU A 34 4.93 -4.52 8.22
N VAL A 35 5.01 -4.66 6.89
CA VAL A 35 3.89 -4.47 5.96
C VAL A 35 3.15 -5.79 5.77
N SER A 36 1.84 -5.77 6.00
CA SER A 36 0.92 -6.88 5.73
C SER A 36 0.54 -6.93 4.25
N VAL A 37 0.19 -8.11 3.74
CA VAL A 37 -0.46 -8.25 2.43
C VAL A 37 -1.73 -7.39 2.31
N PHE A 38 -2.38 -7.08 3.43
CA PHE A 38 -3.58 -6.25 3.47
C PHE A 38 -3.30 -4.74 3.41
N ASP A 39 -2.03 -4.33 3.55
CA ASP A 39 -1.61 -2.93 3.40
C ASP A 39 -1.22 -2.60 1.95
N LEU A 40 -1.17 -3.62 1.07
CA LEU A 40 -0.77 -3.51 -0.32
C LEU A 40 -1.97 -3.18 -1.22
N TYR A 41 -1.78 -2.25 -2.15
CA TYR A 41 -2.76 -1.88 -3.18
C TYR A 41 -2.08 -1.66 -4.53
N GLN A 42 -2.89 -1.66 -5.60
CA GLN A 42 -2.38 -1.41 -6.95
C GLN A 42 -2.32 0.08 -7.24
N THR A 43 -1.24 0.49 -7.89
CA THR A 43 -1.11 1.77 -8.58
C THR A 43 -0.76 1.50 -10.03
N MET A 44 -0.93 2.50 -10.90
CA MET A 44 -0.65 2.36 -12.31
C MET A 44 -0.08 3.64 -12.92
N SER A 45 0.73 3.48 -13.96
CA SER A 45 1.23 4.57 -14.80
C SER A 45 0.83 4.28 -16.24
N GLU A 46 0.17 5.24 -16.88
CA GLU A 46 -0.20 5.16 -18.29
C GLU A 46 0.84 5.88 -19.14
N HIS A 47 1.19 5.29 -20.29
CA HIS A 47 2.17 5.82 -21.23
C HIS A 47 1.48 6.33 -22.50
N TYR A 48 2.14 7.27 -23.19
CA TYR A 48 1.59 7.88 -24.41
C TYR A 48 1.40 6.90 -25.58
N ASP A 49 2.03 5.73 -25.53
CA ASP A 49 1.85 4.65 -26.51
C ASP A 49 0.63 3.76 -26.21
N GLY A 50 -0.12 4.07 -25.15
CA GLY A 50 -1.30 3.33 -24.71
C GLY A 50 -0.99 2.12 -23.82
N SER A 51 0.28 1.89 -23.46
CA SER A 51 0.64 0.87 -22.47
C SER A 51 0.37 1.36 -21.03
N THR A 52 0.16 0.41 -20.11
CA THR A 52 -0.07 0.70 -18.69
C THR A 52 0.79 -0.22 -17.84
N ASP A 53 1.64 0.37 -17.01
CA ASP A 53 2.37 -0.37 -15.97
C ASP A 53 1.56 -0.42 -14.69
N TYR A 54 1.63 -1.56 -14.00
CA TYR A 54 0.97 -1.78 -12.72
C TYR A 54 2.00 -2.07 -11.63
N TYR A 55 1.83 -1.43 -10.48
CA TYR A 55 2.74 -1.54 -9.36
C TYR A 55 2.00 -1.97 -8.11
N THR A 56 2.71 -2.68 -7.23
CA THR A 56 2.21 -2.99 -5.89
C THR A 56 2.80 -2.01 -4.92
N THR A 57 1.95 -1.32 -4.17
CA THR A 57 2.31 -0.13 -3.39
C THR A 57 1.76 -0.25 -1.98
N PHE A 58 2.47 0.35 -1.02
CA PHE A 58 1.93 0.62 0.31
C PHE A 58 2.14 2.09 0.67
N ARG A 59 1.37 2.59 1.64
CA ARG A 59 1.54 3.93 2.20
C ARG A 59 2.26 3.85 3.55
N CYS A 60 3.36 4.60 3.70
CA CYS A 60 4.09 4.67 4.94
C CYS A 60 3.24 5.30 6.04
N VAL A 61 3.05 4.60 7.16
CA VAL A 61 2.31 5.14 8.32
C VAL A 61 3.06 6.25 9.05
N ALA A 62 4.39 6.35 8.89
CA ALA A 62 5.20 7.35 9.56
C ALA A 62 5.23 8.71 8.84
N CYS A 63 5.42 8.72 7.51
CA CYS A 63 5.51 9.95 6.72
C CYS A 63 4.40 10.14 5.69
N GLY A 64 3.53 9.15 5.50
CA GLY A 64 2.43 9.21 4.54
C GLY A 64 2.82 9.01 3.07
N VAL A 65 4.10 8.83 2.75
CA VAL A 65 4.62 8.63 1.39
C VAL A 65 4.31 7.22 0.88
N GLU A 66 3.99 7.11 -0.41
CA GLU A 66 3.76 5.84 -1.10
C GLU A 66 5.08 5.20 -1.55
N THR A 67 5.22 3.89 -1.39
CA THR A 67 6.43 3.14 -1.77
C THR A 67 6.04 1.90 -2.55
N ASP A 68 6.58 1.79 -3.76
CA ASP A 68 6.40 0.63 -4.62
C ASP A 68 7.30 -0.51 -4.17
N VAL A 69 6.77 -1.74 -4.20
CA VAL A 69 7.45 -2.95 -3.78
C VAL A 69 7.28 -4.07 -4.79
N LYS A 70 8.30 -4.93 -4.92
CA LYS A 70 8.16 -6.21 -5.60
C LYS A 70 7.45 -7.19 -4.66
N ALA A 71 6.12 -7.16 -4.67
CA ALA A 71 5.33 -8.15 -3.95
C ALA A 71 5.44 -9.53 -4.63
N PRO A 72 5.31 -10.64 -3.88
CA PRO A 72 5.28 -11.97 -4.47
C PRO A 72 4.10 -12.11 -5.46
N VAL A 73 4.33 -12.85 -6.54
CA VAL A 73 3.49 -12.94 -7.77
C VAL A 73 2.02 -13.31 -7.52
N HIS A 74 1.68 -13.81 -6.33
CA HIS A 74 0.33 -14.23 -5.95
C HIS A 74 -0.49 -13.13 -5.24
N VAL A 75 0.08 -11.94 -5.05
CA VAL A 75 -0.67 -10.78 -4.58
C VAL A 75 -1.32 -10.13 -5.80
N THR A 76 -2.55 -10.54 -6.11
CA THR A 76 -3.43 -9.68 -6.90
C THR A 76 -3.92 -8.60 -5.93
N PRO A 77 -3.50 -7.33 -6.06
CA PRO A 77 -3.95 -6.28 -5.16
C PRO A 77 -5.49 -6.25 -5.11
N LEU A 78 -6.04 -6.37 -3.90
CA LEU A 78 -7.46 -6.43 -3.64
C LEU A 78 -8.08 -5.03 -3.80
N GLY A 79 -8.23 -4.59 -5.05
CA GLY A 79 -9.04 -3.43 -5.39
C GLY A 79 -8.28 -2.20 -5.88
N LYS A 80 -8.99 -1.41 -6.69
CA LYS A 80 -8.55 -0.09 -7.15
C LYS A 80 -8.63 0.91 -5.98
N ARG A 81 -7.66 1.83 -5.93
CA ARG A 81 -7.60 2.93 -4.95
C ARG A 81 -8.95 3.67 -4.93
N VAL A 82 -9.62 3.73 -3.77
CA VAL A 82 -10.71 4.71 -3.59
C VAL A 82 -10.05 6.08 -3.43
N HIS A 83 -10.24 6.98 -4.39
CA HIS A 83 -9.54 8.26 -4.52
C HIS A 83 -9.72 9.25 -3.34
N ASN A 84 -10.39 8.87 -2.24
CA ASN A 84 -10.82 9.78 -1.18
C ASN A 84 -10.49 9.35 0.27
N TRP A 85 -9.57 8.42 0.49
CA TRP A 85 -9.16 8.07 1.86
C TRP A 85 -8.18 9.09 2.46
N LYS A 86 -8.63 9.88 3.44
CA LYS A 86 -7.78 10.69 4.31
C LYS A 86 -7.57 9.95 5.64
N PRO A 87 -6.33 9.66 6.07
CA PRO A 87 -6.10 9.11 7.40
C PRO A 87 -6.53 10.12 8.46
N SER A 88 -7.19 9.65 9.52
CA SER A 88 -7.49 10.44 10.71
C SER A 88 -6.18 10.95 11.32
N PRO A 89 -6.11 12.22 11.79
CA PRO A 89 -4.95 12.67 12.55
C PRO A 89 -4.79 11.83 13.82
N PRO A 90 -3.54 11.60 14.29
CA PRO A 90 -3.31 10.88 15.54
C PRO A 90 -3.99 11.63 16.69
N SER A 91 -4.67 10.89 17.58
CA SER A 91 -5.23 11.45 18.81
C SER A 91 -4.08 12.00 19.66
N ARG A 92 -4.21 13.27 20.06
CA ARG A 92 -3.33 13.87 21.06
C ARG A 92 -3.88 13.47 22.42
N ASP A 93 -3.18 12.57 23.09
CA ASP A 93 -3.30 12.38 24.54
C ASP A 93 -2.74 13.60 25.28
#